data_AF-A0A672HUS0-F1
#
_entry.id   AF-A0A672HUS0-F1
#
_cell.length_a   1.000
_cell.length_b   1.000
_cell.length_c   1.000
_cell.angle_alpha   90.00
_cell.angle_beta   90.00
_cell.angle_gamma   90.00
#
_symmetry.space_group_name_H-M   'P 1'
#
loop_
_entity.id
_entity.type
_entity.pdbx_description
1 polymer ?
#
loop_
_entity_poly.entity_id
_entity_poly.type
_entity_poly.pdbx_seq_one_letter_code
_entity_poly.pdbx_strand_id
1 'polypeptide(L)'
;ASEDLKWMKAVQMRRIYHSCVHRVNLSQPDSMSVQRGQSLTSTCQVSGYSLTDNSDATGWIRQLLHDGRRQRTAAVHALLGR
;
A
#
# COMPACT_ATOMS: atom_id res chain seq x y z
N ALA A 1 -14.42 6.06 -6.14
CA ALA A 1 -13.91 7.15 -5.26
C ALA A 1 -14.04 6.79 -3.77
N SER A 2 -15.25 6.66 -3.21
CA SER A 2 -15.43 6.41 -1.76
C SER A 2 -14.99 5.02 -1.28
N GLU A 3 -15.31 3.96 -2.02
CA GLU A 3 -14.90 2.59 -1.67
C GLU A 3 -13.42 2.32 -1.91
N ASP A 4 -12.84 2.96 -2.93
CA ASP A 4 -11.40 2.89 -3.20
C ASP A 4 -10.63 3.53 -2.04
N LEU A 5 -11.06 4.72 -1.59
CA LEU A 5 -10.46 5.39 -0.42
C LEU A 5 -10.62 4.56 0.86
N LYS A 6 -11.75 3.87 1.04
CA LYS A 6 -11.99 2.97 2.17
C LYS A 6 -11.03 1.78 2.15
N TRP A 7 -10.79 1.18 0.98
CA TRP A 7 -9.81 0.11 0.79
C TRP A 7 -8.38 0.58 1.05
N MET A 8 -7.97 1.71 0.48
CA MET A 8 -6.63 2.26 0.68
C MET A 8 -6.34 2.53 2.17
N LYS A 9 -7.33 3.02 2.92
CA LYS A 9 -7.23 3.19 4.37
C LYS A 9 -7.19 1.87 5.16
N ALA A 10 -7.84 0.80 4.66
CA ALA A 10 -7.80 -0.53 5.28
C ALA A 10 -6.45 -1.25 5.05
N VAL A 11 -5.79 -0.94 3.93
CA VAL A 11 -4.46 -1.47 3.58
C VAL A 11 -3.34 -0.76 4.36
N GLN A 12 -3.54 0.50 4.75
CA GLN A 12 -2.62 1.20 5.66
C GLN A 12 -2.78 0.69 7.09
N MET A 13 -2.04 -0.36 7.43
CA MET A 13 -2.03 -0.97 8.75
C MET A 13 -1.45 0.02 9.78
N ARG A 14 -2.32 0.72 10.53
CA ARG A 14 -1.90 1.49 11.71
C ARG A 14 -1.76 0.54 12.90
N ARG A 15 -0.54 0.35 13.42
CA ARG A 15 -0.33 -0.24 14.75
C ARG A 15 0.10 0.82 15.76
N ILE A 16 -0.50 0.74 16.94
CA ILE A 16 -0.20 1.54 18.13
C ILE A 16 0.80 0.72 18.97
N TYR A 17 2.07 1.14 19.02
CA TYR A 17 3.03 0.63 20.01
C TYR A 17 2.96 1.52 21.26
N HIS A 18 3.03 0.89 22.43
CA HIS A 18 2.70 1.43 23.74
C HIS A 18 3.67 2.49 24.31
N SER A 19 4.31 3.33 23.47
CA SER A 19 4.96 4.61 23.90
C SER A 19 5.57 5.47 22.76
N CYS A 20 5.54 5.05 21.49
CA CYS A 20 5.87 5.97 20.39
C CYS A 20 5.08 5.60 19.13
N VAL A 21 4.26 6.53 18.64
CA VAL A 21 3.55 6.36 17.36
C VAL A 21 4.55 6.62 16.24
N HIS A 22 5.12 5.57 15.66
CA HIS A 22 5.88 5.71 14.41
C HIS A 22 4.88 5.93 13.27
N ARG A 23 4.83 7.16 12.74
CA ARG A 23 3.90 7.49 11.65
C ARG A 23 4.52 7.11 10.31
N VAL A 24 4.22 5.90 9.85
CA VAL A 24 4.53 5.46 8.49
C VAL A 24 3.50 6.02 7.51
N ASN A 25 3.97 6.61 6.42
CA ASN A 25 3.14 7.13 5.35
C ASN A 25 3.57 6.56 3.99
N LEU A 26 2.62 5.89 3.32
CA LEU A 26 2.75 5.34 1.99
C LEU A 26 1.91 6.19 1.04
N SER A 27 2.56 6.75 0.02
CA SER A 27 1.90 7.57 -1.00
C SER A 27 2.02 6.90 -2.36
N GLN A 28 0.87 6.74 -3.02
CA GLN A 28 0.74 6.07 -4.30
C GLN A 28 0.07 7.02 -5.29
N PRO A 29 0.31 6.89 -6.59
CA PRO A 29 -0.45 7.63 -7.59
C PRO A 29 -1.94 7.30 -7.47
N ASP A 30 -2.78 8.27 -7.82
CA ASP A 30 -4.23 8.07 -7.93
C ASP A 30 -4.55 6.97 -8.95
N SER A 31 -5.81 6.49 -8.95
CA SER A 31 -6.23 5.36 -9.78
C SER A 31 -5.85 5.54 -11.25
N MET A 32 -5.05 4.62 -11.79
CA MET A 32 -4.64 4.63 -13.19
C MET A 32 -5.50 3.65 -13.99
N SER A 33 -5.97 4.09 -15.17
CA SER A 33 -6.64 3.24 -16.15
C SER A 33 -5.68 2.92 -17.28
N VAL A 34 -5.41 1.64 -17.50
CA VAL A 34 -4.56 1.17 -18.61
C VAL A 34 -5.33 0.23 -19.51
N GLN A 35 -5.01 0.26 -20.81
CA GLN A 35 -5.56 -0.69 -21.76
C GLN A 35 -4.88 -2.05 -21.58
N ARG A 36 -5.61 -3.12 -21.93
CA ARG A 36 -5.05 -4.48 -21.91
C ARG A 36 -3.87 -4.57 -22.88
N GLY A 37 -2.77 -5.18 -22.43
CA GLY A 37 -1.54 -5.30 -23.19
C GLY A 37 -0.55 -4.15 -22.99
N GLN A 38 -0.93 -3.08 -22.27
CA GLN A 38 0.00 -2.02 -21.87
C GLN A 38 0.66 -2.38 -20.53
N SER A 39 1.97 -2.13 -20.41
CA SER A 39 2.68 -2.24 -19.15
C SER A 39 2.37 -1.05 -18.24
N LEU A 40 2.12 -1.32 -16.97
CA LEU A 40 1.87 -0.31 -15.96
C LEU A 40 3.00 -0.35 -14.91
N THR A 41 3.67 0.78 -14.72
CA THR A 41 4.62 0.97 -13.61
C THR A 41 3.92 1.72 -12.50
N SER A 42 3.82 1.12 -11.32
CA SER A 42 3.29 1.76 -10.12
C SER A 42 4.42 2.11 -9.17
N THR A 43 4.42 3.35 -8.68
CA THR A 43 5.41 3.83 -7.71
C THR A 43 4.77 3.96 -6.33
N CYS A 44 5.57 3.80 -5.29
CA CYS A 44 5.16 4.06 -3.90
C CYS A 44 6.26 4.85 -3.23
N GLN A 45 5.97 6.08 -2.81
CA GLN A 45 6.87 6.84 -1.96
C GLN A 45 6.58 6.47 -0.50
N VAL A 46 7.64 6.00 0.16
CA VAL A 46 7.64 5.54 1.55
C VAL A 46 8.27 6.63 2.42
N SER A 47 7.64 6.92 3.55
CA SER A 47 8.17 7.88 4.53
C SER A 47 7.82 7.43 5.95
N GLY A 48 8.67 7.81 6.90
CA GLY A 48 8.49 7.46 8.31
C GLY A 48 8.97 6.07 8.70
N TYR A 49 9.86 5.45 7.91
CA TYR A 49 10.82 4.39 8.32
C TYR A 49 11.91 4.28 7.24
N SER A 50 13.03 3.62 7.54
CA SER A 50 14.08 3.36 6.56
C SER A 50 13.85 2.01 5.87
N LEU A 51 13.88 2.01 4.53
CA LEU A 51 13.85 0.77 3.74
C LEU A 51 15.08 -0.13 3.93
N THR A 52 16.12 0.39 4.59
CA THR A 52 17.34 -0.36 4.91
C THR A 52 17.30 -1.02 6.29
N ASP A 53 16.26 -0.77 7.09
CA ASP A 53 16.11 -1.41 8.38
C ASP A 53 15.51 -2.82 8.19
N ASN A 54 16.16 -3.83 8.76
CA ASN A 54 15.75 -5.23 8.61
C ASN A 54 14.53 -5.58 9.47
N SER A 55 14.05 -4.65 10.30
CA SER A 55 12.85 -4.81 11.12
C SER A 55 11.56 -4.48 10.36
N ASP A 56 11.65 -3.93 9.15
CA ASP A 56 10.52 -3.47 8.36
C ASP A 56 10.50 -4.08 6.96
N ALA A 57 9.30 -4.44 6.48
CA ALA A 57 9.06 -4.92 5.13
C ALA A 57 8.07 -4.02 4.40
N THR A 58 8.34 -3.79 3.11
CA THR A 58 7.41 -3.11 2.19
C THR A 58 7.04 -4.06 1.08
N GLY A 59 5.75 -4.15 0.75
CA GLY A 59 5.26 -5.04 -0.28
C GLY A 59 4.11 -4.47 -1.08
N TRP A 60 3.68 -5.22 -2.09
CA TRP A 60 2.51 -4.91 -2.91
C TRP A 60 1.43 -5.96 -2.72
N ILE A 61 0.18 -5.53 -2.56
CA ILE A 61 -1.00 -6.38 -2.58
C ILE A 61 -1.81 -6.06 -3.83
N ARG A 62 -2.32 -7.11 -4.47
CA ARG A 62 -3.23 -7.02 -5.61
C ARG A 62 -4.56 -7.64 -5.22
N GLN A 63 -5.64 -6.91 -5.45
CA GLN A 63 -6.99 -7.39 -5.25
C GLN A 63 -7.76 -7.36 -6.57
N LEU A 64 -8.24 -8.52 -6.99
CA LEU A 64 -9.20 -8.61 -8.08
C LEU A 64 -10.55 -8.14 -7.54
N LEU A 65 -11.20 -7.22 -8.25
CA LEU A 65 -12.57 -6.85 -7.91
C LEU A 65 -13.54 -7.93 -8.36
N HIS A 66 -14.70 -7.96 -7.72
CA HIS A 66 -15.72 -8.98 -7.93
C HIS A 66 -16.19 -9.07 -9.40
N ASP A 67 -16.03 -7.99 -10.16
CA ASP A 67 -16.37 -7.92 -11.59
C ASP A 67 -15.34 -8.58 -12.52
N GLY A 68 -14.18 -9.02 -12.01
CA GLY A 68 -13.09 -9.64 -12.77
C GLY A 68 -12.45 -8.73 -13.84
N ARG A 69 -12.84 -7.46 -13.91
CA ARG A 69 -12.37 -6.50 -14.93
C ARG A 69 -11.43 -5.46 -14.35
N ARG A 70 -11.58 -5.14 -13.06
CA ARG A 70 -10.77 -4.14 -12.39
C ARG A 70 -9.87 -4.79 -11.34
N GLN A 71 -8.63 -4.31 -11.27
CA GLN A 71 -7.65 -4.70 -10.27
C GLN A 71 -7.29 -3.48 -9.43
N ARG A 72 -7.20 -3.67 -8.12
CA ARG A 72 -6.62 -2.69 -7.19
C ARG A 72 -5.25 -3.18 -6.77
N THR A 73 -4.26 -2.31 -6.86
CA THR A 73 -2.90 -2.58 -6.41
C THR A 73 -2.56 -1.53 -5.37
N ALA A 74 -2.08 -1.97 -4.20
CA ALA A 74 -1.74 -1.08 -3.11
C ALA A 74 -0.44 -1.52 -2.44
N ALA A 75 0.32 -0.56 -1.92
CA ALA A 75 1.55 -0.81 -1.18
C ALA A 75 1.21 -0.98 0.30
N VAL A 76 1.92 -1.90 0.94
CA VAL A 76 1.78 -2.22 2.36
C VAL A 76 3.12 -2.15 3.05
N HIS A 77 3.06 -1.80 4.33
CA HIS A 77 4.16 -1.89 5.25
C HIS A 77 3.80 -2.94 6.32
N ALA A 78 4.74 -3.84 6.61
CA ALA A 78 4.64 -4.83 7.65
C ALA A 78 5.89 -4.74 8.53
N LEU A 79 5.69 -4.70 9.84
CA LEU A 79 6.79 -4.82 10.80
C LEU A 79 7.16 -6.31 10.91
N LEU A 80 8.38 -6.66 10.52
CA LEU A 80 8.96 -7.98 10.75
C LEU A 80 9.40 -8.03 12.21
N GLY A 81 8.42 -8.13 13.12
CA GLY A 81 8.69 -8.39 14.53
C GLY A 81 9.39 -9.73 14.71
N ARG A 82 10.42 -9.75 15.56
CA ARG A 82 10.97 -10.99 16.14
C ARG A 82 9.95 -11.65 17.06
#